data_AF-A0AA39Y925-F1
#
_entry.id   AF-A0AA39Y925-F1
#
_cell.length_a   1.000
_cell.length_b   1.000
_cell.length_c   1.000
_cell.angle_alpha   90.00
_cell.angle_beta   90.00
_cell.angle_gamma   90.00
#
_symmetry.space_group_name_H-M   'P 1'
#
loop_
_entity.id
_entity.type
_entity.pdbx_description
1 polymer ?
#
loop_
_entity_poly.entity_id
_entity_poly.type
_entity_poly.pdbx_seq_one_letter_code
_entity_poly.pdbx_strand_id
1 'polypeptide(L)'
;MPLPRYEYTGPVDHTVVPDRSVCVNQSVIITGGANGIGEECVRHKDGEPTKPDLNIVRVNVDGTLYTWKLAVHYFRQQPDVPERDRCFIMAGSMVAWIDSPGNWEYTATKYALRGFMRTARRNSWEQGIRINYVAPCFIRSAIRTAEYEKWLEDRGVQFGEQADCAGCMMRISCDKTVNGHSLMITPRTTAKEGFMDVDRDDYRDTEEDAYMKATQATQLRIIEDKWLDDYKVRIFKA
;
A
#
# COMPACT_ATOMS: atom_id res chain seq x y z
N MET A 1 14.20 -23.41 7.41
CA MET A 1 13.83 -22.72 8.67
C MET A 1 13.18 -21.40 8.29
N PRO A 2 12.11 -20.95 8.99
CA PRO A 2 11.61 -19.60 8.79
C PRO A 2 12.73 -18.59 9.10
N LEU A 3 12.75 -17.48 8.37
CA LEU A 3 13.65 -16.36 8.68
C LEU A 3 13.41 -15.94 10.15
N PRO A 4 14.47 -15.71 10.94
CA PRO A 4 14.33 -15.10 12.27
C PRO A 4 13.53 -13.81 12.19
N ARG A 5 12.83 -13.47 13.28
CA ARG A 5 12.14 -12.17 13.38
C ARG A 5 13.16 -11.05 13.15
N TYR A 6 12.78 -10.03 12.38
CA TYR A 6 13.60 -8.84 12.20
C TYR A 6 13.96 -8.20 13.55
N GLU A 7 15.25 -7.95 13.76
CA GLU A 7 15.82 -7.24 14.90
C GLU A 7 16.63 -6.06 14.37
N TYR A 8 16.32 -4.84 14.85
CA TYR A 8 17.07 -3.65 14.48
C TYR A 8 18.36 -3.59 15.28
N THR A 9 19.50 -3.77 14.62
CA THR A 9 20.84 -3.76 15.24
C THR A 9 21.54 -2.40 15.14
N GLY A 10 20.80 -1.33 14.90
CA GLY A 10 21.36 0.00 14.64
C GLY A 10 21.67 0.27 13.15
N PRO A 11 22.12 1.49 12.82
CA PRO A 11 22.49 1.85 11.45
C PRO A 11 23.70 1.01 10.98
N VAL A 12 23.69 0.65 9.70
CA VAL A 12 24.83 -0.01 9.06
C VAL A 12 25.97 0.99 8.90
N ASP A 13 27.16 0.68 9.44
CA ASP A 13 28.36 1.49 9.25
C ASP A 13 28.88 1.34 7.80
N HIS A 14 28.53 2.31 6.97
CA HIS A 14 28.89 2.38 5.55
C HIS A 14 30.35 2.83 5.32
N THR A 15 31.12 3.09 6.38
CA THR A 15 32.55 3.41 6.28
C THR A 15 33.44 2.16 6.33
N VAL A 16 32.88 1.03 6.78
CA VAL A 16 33.55 -0.27 6.75
C VAL A 16 33.66 -0.73 5.30
N VAL A 17 34.90 -0.89 4.83
CA VAL A 17 35.17 -1.43 3.49
C VAL A 17 34.69 -2.89 3.44
N PRO A 18 33.77 -3.27 2.53
CA PRO A 18 33.29 -4.65 2.45
C PRO A 18 34.43 -5.62 2.15
N ASP A 19 34.54 -6.69 2.93
CA ASP A 19 35.46 -7.79 2.63
C ASP A 19 34.95 -8.54 1.40
N ARG A 20 35.61 -8.33 0.25
CA ARG A 20 35.21 -8.92 -1.02
C ARG A 20 35.57 -10.41 -1.13
N SER A 21 36.42 -10.93 -0.23
CA SER A 21 36.80 -12.34 -0.25
C SER A 21 35.61 -13.27 0.04
N VAL A 22 34.60 -12.77 0.77
CA VAL A 22 33.38 -13.51 1.09
C VAL A 22 32.43 -13.67 -0.10
N CYS A 23 32.63 -12.93 -1.19
CA CYS A 23 31.80 -13.04 -2.39
C CYS A 23 32.08 -14.31 -3.19
N VAL A 24 33.17 -15.02 -2.91
CA VAL A 24 33.48 -16.30 -3.56
C VAL A 24 32.39 -17.32 -3.21
N ASN A 25 31.81 -17.97 -4.23
CA ASN A 25 30.68 -18.90 -4.12
C ASN A 25 29.34 -18.28 -3.66
N GLN A 26 29.20 -16.95 -3.70
CA GLN A 26 27.91 -16.29 -3.49
C GLN A 26 27.20 -16.04 -4.82
N SER A 27 25.89 -16.26 -4.85
CA SER A 27 25.01 -15.81 -5.93
C SER A 27 24.29 -14.55 -5.46
N VAL A 28 24.55 -13.42 -6.10
CA VAL A 28 23.95 -12.13 -5.77
C VAL A 28 23.25 -11.57 -7.01
N ILE A 29 21.97 -11.26 -6.88
CA ILE A 29 21.20 -10.56 -7.91
C ILE A 29 20.91 -9.16 -7.37
N ILE A 30 21.39 -8.13 -8.06
CA ILE A 30 21.11 -6.73 -7.75
C ILE A 30 20.09 -6.24 -8.77
N THR A 31 18.93 -5.81 -8.31
CA THR A 31 17.89 -5.23 -9.16
C THR A 31 17.61 -3.79 -8.73
N GLY A 32 17.36 -2.90 -9.69
CA GLY A 32 16.80 -1.55 -9.51
C GLY A 32 15.48 -1.49 -10.28
N GLY A 33 14.44 -0.87 -9.69
CA GLY A 33 13.01 -1.20 -9.91
C GLY A 33 12.51 -1.32 -11.36
N ALA A 34 11.46 -2.10 -11.69
CA ALA A 34 10.65 -3.12 -11.01
C ALA A 34 10.14 -4.09 -12.12
N ASN A 35 10.05 -5.41 -11.93
CA ASN A 35 8.84 -6.13 -11.53
C ASN A 35 9.10 -7.65 -11.42
N GLY A 36 8.42 -8.30 -10.45
CA GLY A 36 7.66 -9.53 -10.71
C GLY A 36 8.43 -10.85 -10.88
N ILE A 37 8.79 -11.58 -9.82
CA ILE A 37 9.55 -12.84 -9.98
C ILE A 37 9.33 -13.96 -8.92
N GLY A 38 8.78 -13.65 -7.75
CA GLY A 38 8.98 -14.46 -6.54
C GLY A 38 8.48 -15.92 -6.53
N GLU A 39 7.43 -16.31 -7.26
CA GLU A 39 6.88 -17.69 -7.16
C GLU A 39 7.38 -18.60 -8.29
N GLU A 40 7.53 -18.06 -9.50
CA GLU A 40 8.11 -18.80 -10.63
C GLU A 40 9.60 -19.08 -10.40
N CYS A 41 10.31 -18.16 -9.72
CA CYS A 41 11.73 -18.33 -9.37
C CYS A 41 12.06 -19.52 -8.47
N VAL A 42 11.07 -20.15 -7.84
CA VAL A 42 11.30 -21.29 -6.93
C VAL A 42 10.86 -22.63 -7.51
N ARG A 43 10.07 -22.66 -8.59
CA ARG A 43 9.45 -23.89 -9.11
C ARG A 43 10.08 -24.45 -10.40
N HIS A 44 10.88 -23.67 -11.11
CA HIS A 44 11.57 -24.10 -12.34
C HIS A 44 13.09 -24.00 -12.18
N LYS A 45 13.69 -24.99 -11.52
CA LYS A 45 15.15 -25.06 -11.32
C LYS A 45 15.93 -25.37 -12.60
N ASP A 46 15.30 -26.11 -13.51
CA ASP A 46 15.90 -26.61 -14.74
C ASP A 46 15.07 -26.15 -15.96
N GLY A 47 15.74 -25.81 -17.08
CA GLY A 47 15.10 -25.31 -18.31
C GLY A 47 15.30 -23.82 -18.56
N GLU A 48 14.81 -23.31 -19.70
CA GLU A 48 14.81 -21.88 -19.98
C GLU A 48 13.78 -21.17 -19.09
N PRO A 49 14.15 -20.04 -18.44
CA PRO A 49 13.20 -19.24 -17.69
C PRO A 49 12.03 -18.79 -18.56
N THR A 50 10.81 -19.04 -18.11
CA THR A 50 9.60 -18.47 -18.72
C THR A 50 9.32 -17.08 -18.14
N LYS A 51 8.56 -16.29 -18.90
CA LYS A 51 8.17 -14.96 -18.46
C LYS A 51 7.04 -15.08 -17.42
N PRO A 52 7.13 -14.40 -16.27
CA PRO A 52 6.09 -14.44 -15.26
C PRO A 52 4.78 -13.82 -15.74
N ASP A 53 3.67 -14.43 -15.31
CA ASP A 53 2.35 -13.84 -15.46
C ASP A 53 2.16 -12.75 -14.39
N LEU A 54 2.13 -11.49 -14.84
CA LEU A 54 1.98 -10.32 -13.98
C LEU A 54 0.54 -9.77 -13.97
N ASN A 55 -0.44 -10.65 -14.17
CA ASN A 55 -1.84 -10.24 -14.19
C ASN A 55 -2.28 -9.61 -12.86
N ILE A 56 -1.73 -10.07 -11.71
CA ILE A 56 -2.07 -9.47 -10.40
C ILE A 56 -1.53 -8.03 -10.33
N VAL A 57 -0.31 -7.76 -10.79
CA VAL A 57 0.20 -6.39 -10.91
C VAL A 57 -0.68 -5.54 -11.81
N ARG A 58 -1.01 -6.02 -13.02
CA ARG A 58 -1.82 -5.25 -13.97
C ARG A 58 -3.20 -4.93 -13.43
N VAL A 59 -3.87 -5.89 -12.83
CA VAL A 59 -5.21 -5.69 -12.25
C VAL A 59 -5.14 -4.74 -11.06
N ASN A 60 -4.24 -4.98 -10.10
CA ASN A 60 -4.23 -4.21 -8.87
C ASN A 60 -3.63 -2.81 -9.05
N VAL A 61 -2.53 -2.68 -9.79
CA VAL A 61 -1.80 -1.41 -9.94
C VAL A 61 -2.31 -0.65 -11.16
N ASP A 62 -2.17 -1.18 -12.37
CA ASP A 62 -2.54 -0.44 -13.59
C ASP A 62 -4.05 -0.13 -13.58
N GLY A 63 -4.88 -1.12 -13.24
CA GLY A 63 -6.33 -0.94 -13.10
C GLY A 63 -6.70 0.18 -12.13
N THR A 64 -6.04 0.26 -10.99
CA THR A 64 -6.28 1.33 -10.01
C THR A 64 -5.80 2.69 -10.50
N LEU A 65 -4.61 2.78 -11.10
CA LEU A 65 -4.06 4.04 -11.61
C LEU A 65 -4.88 4.59 -12.79
N TYR A 66 -5.35 3.72 -13.68
CA TYR A 66 -6.28 4.12 -14.75
C TYR A 66 -7.63 4.57 -14.21
N THR A 67 -8.18 3.85 -13.23
CA THR A 67 -9.43 4.26 -12.57
C THR A 67 -9.28 5.60 -11.86
N TRP A 68 -8.14 5.85 -11.21
CA TRP A 68 -7.83 7.15 -10.62
C TRP A 68 -7.77 8.26 -11.68
N LYS A 69 -7.07 8.03 -12.80
CA LYS A 69 -6.98 9.01 -13.90
C LYS A 69 -8.37 9.39 -14.42
N LEU A 70 -9.25 8.40 -14.62
CA LEU A 70 -10.63 8.61 -15.05
C LEU A 70 -11.44 9.34 -13.98
N ALA A 71 -11.32 8.93 -12.71
CA ALA A 71 -12.00 9.56 -11.59
C ALA A 71 -11.63 11.05 -11.49
N VAL A 72 -10.35 11.39 -11.52
CA VAL A 72 -9.89 12.78 -11.52
C VAL A 72 -10.45 13.55 -12.71
N HIS A 73 -10.44 12.97 -13.91
CA HIS A 73 -10.99 13.62 -15.11
C HIS A 73 -12.47 13.96 -14.96
N TYR A 74 -13.30 13.00 -14.54
CA TYR A 74 -14.74 13.21 -14.44
C TYR A 74 -15.16 13.97 -13.18
N PHE A 75 -14.45 13.81 -12.05
CA PHE A 75 -14.71 14.58 -10.83
C PHE A 75 -14.48 16.08 -11.06
N ARG A 76 -13.44 16.45 -11.80
CA ARG A 76 -13.14 17.86 -12.13
C ARG A 76 -14.17 18.51 -13.05
N GLN A 77 -14.96 17.72 -13.78
CA GLN A 77 -16.07 18.23 -14.60
C GLN A 77 -17.35 18.46 -13.80
N GLN A 78 -17.43 17.97 -12.56
CA GLN A 78 -18.57 18.21 -11.69
C GLN A 78 -18.48 19.62 -11.09
N PRO A 79 -19.62 20.23 -10.69
CA PRO A 79 -19.58 21.49 -9.94
C PRO A 79 -18.75 21.37 -8.66
N ASP A 80 -17.92 22.38 -8.38
CA ASP A 80 -17.17 22.49 -7.13
C ASP A 80 -17.94 23.39 -6.16
N VAL A 81 -18.84 22.77 -5.40
CA VAL A 81 -19.74 23.45 -4.46
C VAL A 81 -19.73 22.71 -3.13
N PRO A 82 -19.91 23.39 -1.99
CA PRO A 82 -19.80 22.79 -0.65
C PRO A 82 -20.66 21.54 -0.44
N GLU A 83 -21.78 21.41 -1.12
CA GLU A 83 -22.71 20.28 -1.02
C GLU A 83 -22.19 19.02 -1.74
N ARG A 84 -21.35 19.18 -2.78
CA ARG A 84 -20.78 18.07 -3.54
C ARG A 84 -19.52 17.55 -2.85
N ASP A 85 -19.39 16.23 -2.80
CA ASP A 85 -18.18 15.55 -2.34
C ASP A 85 -17.63 14.69 -3.47
N ARG A 86 -16.31 14.61 -3.57
CA ARG A 86 -15.59 13.79 -4.55
C ARG A 86 -14.62 12.94 -3.77
N CYS A 87 -14.92 11.65 -3.64
CA CYS A 87 -14.13 10.74 -2.83
C CYS A 87 -13.75 9.50 -3.62
N PHE A 88 -12.46 9.21 -3.65
CA PHE A 88 -11.92 7.97 -4.21
C PHE A 88 -11.57 7.01 -3.08
N ILE A 89 -12.24 5.86 -3.04
CA ILE A 89 -12.01 4.83 -2.03
C ILE A 89 -11.34 3.64 -2.70
N MET A 90 -10.18 3.25 -2.21
CA MET A 90 -9.38 2.16 -2.75
C MET A 90 -9.51 0.90 -1.89
N ALA A 91 -9.72 -0.24 -2.56
CA ALA A 91 -9.67 -1.56 -1.93
C ALA A 91 -8.23 -2.08 -1.85
N GLY A 92 -7.66 -1.95 -0.66
CA GLY A 92 -6.34 -2.37 -0.27
C GLY A 92 -6.26 -3.76 0.35
N SER A 93 -5.36 -3.92 1.32
CA SER A 93 -5.23 -5.10 2.19
C SER A 93 -4.36 -4.78 3.41
N MET A 94 -4.61 -5.48 4.52
CA MET A 94 -3.76 -5.45 5.71
C MET A 94 -2.31 -5.89 5.42
N VAL A 95 -2.08 -6.68 4.37
CA VAL A 95 -0.70 -7.11 4.01
C VAL A 95 0.19 -5.96 3.57
N ALA A 96 -0.30 -4.72 3.43
CA ALA A 96 0.55 -3.54 3.25
C ALA A 96 1.31 -3.13 4.54
N TRP A 97 1.10 -3.86 5.66
CA TRP A 97 1.79 -3.67 6.94
C TRP A 97 2.39 -4.95 7.53
N ILE A 98 2.16 -6.11 6.92
CA ILE A 98 2.64 -7.41 7.40
C ILE A 98 3.12 -8.26 6.22
N ASP A 99 4.02 -9.20 6.50
CA ASP A 99 4.58 -10.07 5.48
C ASP A 99 3.66 -11.27 5.17
N SER A 100 3.48 -11.58 3.89
CA SER A 100 2.75 -12.75 3.41
C SER A 100 3.62 -13.57 2.45
N PRO A 101 4.39 -14.55 2.96
CA PRO A 101 5.52 -15.16 2.25
C PRO A 101 5.15 -16.06 1.05
N GLY A 102 3.87 -16.29 0.77
CA GLY A 102 3.41 -17.01 -0.43
C GLY A 102 2.84 -16.12 -1.54
N ASN A 103 2.46 -14.88 -1.22
CA ASN A 103 1.71 -14.01 -2.12
C ASN A 103 2.48 -12.70 -2.37
N TRP A 104 3.75 -12.81 -2.73
CA TRP A 104 4.66 -11.67 -2.85
C TRP A 104 4.19 -10.66 -3.91
N GLU A 105 3.64 -11.11 -5.06
CA GLU A 105 3.14 -10.20 -6.11
C GLU A 105 1.95 -9.41 -5.58
N TYR A 106 0.96 -10.10 -5.02
CA TYR A 106 -0.19 -9.46 -4.37
C TYR A 106 0.26 -8.49 -3.29
N THR A 107 1.13 -8.91 -2.37
CA THR A 107 1.63 -8.09 -1.28
C THR A 107 2.32 -6.84 -1.81
N ALA A 108 3.24 -6.97 -2.77
CA ALA A 108 3.89 -5.85 -3.42
C ALA A 108 2.90 -4.84 -4.02
N THR A 109 1.85 -5.32 -4.70
CA THR A 109 0.81 -4.43 -5.24
C THR A 109 0.07 -3.69 -4.14
N LYS A 110 -0.20 -4.32 -2.98
CA LYS A 110 -0.91 -3.66 -1.87
C LYS A 110 -0.05 -2.61 -1.16
N TYR A 111 1.26 -2.81 -1.08
CA TYR A 111 2.22 -1.75 -0.71
C TYR A 111 2.24 -0.61 -1.74
N ALA A 112 2.27 -0.92 -3.03
CA ALA A 112 2.23 0.10 -4.09
C ALA A 112 0.97 0.96 -4.01
N LEU A 113 -0.19 0.34 -3.79
CA LEU A 113 -1.47 1.01 -3.60
C LEU A 113 -1.49 1.91 -2.34
N ARG A 114 -0.94 1.44 -1.22
CA ARG A 114 -0.80 2.25 -0.01
C ARG A 114 0.13 3.44 -0.26
N GLY A 115 1.28 3.22 -0.90
CA GLY A 115 2.21 4.28 -1.28
C GLY A 115 1.57 5.32 -2.20
N PHE A 116 0.78 4.87 -3.17
CA PHE A 116 0.01 5.74 -4.05
C PHE A 116 -0.97 6.63 -3.27
N MET A 117 -1.78 6.07 -2.36
CA MET A 117 -2.69 6.88 -1.53
C MET A 117 -1.91 7.94 -0.71
N ARG A 118 -0.82 7.53 -0.03
CA ARG A 118 -0.01 8.43 0.81
C ARG A 118 0.58 9.62 0.03
N THR A 119 0.86 9.42 -1.25
CA THR A 119 1.36 10.47 -2.14
C THR A 119 0.21 11.30 -2.69
N ALA A 120 -0.81 10.68 -3.28
CA ALA A 120 -1.92 11.38 -3.93
C ALA A 120 -2.72 12.26 -2.96
N ARG A 121 -2.84 11.88 -1.68
CA ARG A 121 -3.53 12.70 -0.67
C ARG A 121 -2.90 14.08 -0.46
N ARG A 122 -1.62 14.27 -0.81
CA ARG A 122 -0.91 15.54 -0.61
C ARG A 122 -1.32 16.64 -1.58
N ASN A 123 -1.92 16.30 -2.72
CA ASN A 123 -2.29 17.26 -3.76
C ASN A 123 -3.71 17.10 -4.28
N SER A 124 -4.31 15.91 -4.19
CA SER A 124 -5.69 15.68 -4.72
C SER A 124 -6.74 16.61 -4.11
N TRP A 125 -6.52 17.08 -2.87
CA TRP A 125 -7.38 18.06 -2.22
C TRP A 125 -7.40 19.43 -2.94
N GLU A 126 -6.36 19.81 -3.68
CA GLU A 126 -6.33 21.04 -4.49
C GLU A 126 -7.37 21.01 -5.63
N GLN A 127 -7.87 19.82 -5.96
CA GLN A 127 -8.95 19.59 -6.93
C GLN A 127 -10.29 19.23 -6.25
N GLY A 128 -10.37 19.42 -4.92
CA GLY A 128 -11.54 19.05 -4.13
C GLY A 128 -11.78 17.53 -4.05
N ILE A 129 -10.74 16.71 -4.24
CA ILE A 129 -10.84 15.25 -4.27
C ILE A 129 -10.23 14.66 -3.00
N ARG A 130 -11.02 13.89 -2.25
CA ARG A 130 -10.56 13.04 -1.16
C ARG A 130 -10.10 11.69 -1.67
N ILE A 131 -9.13 11.09 -1.00
CA ILE A 131 -8.66 9.73 -1.30
C ILE A 131 -8.40 8.95 -0.01
N ASN A 132 -8.87 7.70 0.07
CA ASN A 132 -8.69 6.84 1.25
C ASN A 132 -8.41 5.38 0.86
N TYR A 133 -7.75 4.65 1.75
CA TYR A 133 -7.37 3.25 1.57
C TYR A 133 -8.12 2.37 2.58
N VAL A 134 -8.86 1.36 2.11
CA VAL A 134 -9.51 0.36 2.97
C VAL A 134 -8.67 -0.90 2.94
N ALA A 135 -8.25 -1.40 4.10
CA ALA A 135 -7.32 -2.50 4.25
C ALA A 135 -7.97 -3.71 4.93
N PRO A 136 -8.63 -4.61 4.18
CA PRO A 136 -9.20 -5.80 4.79
C PRO A 136 -8.16 -6.76 5.36
N CYS A 137 -8.46 -7.35 6.52
CA CYS A 137 -7.85 -8.60 6.98
C CYS A 137 -8.47 -9.80 6.24
N PHE A 138 -8.34 -11.01 6.79
CA PHE A 138 -9.12 -12.15 6.29
C PHE A 138 -10.61 -11.86 6.50
N ILE A 139 -11.37 -11.77 5.40
CA ILE A 139 -12.82 -11.53 5.46
C ILE A 139 -13.56 -12.83 5.25
N ARG A 140 -14.57 -13.12 6.07
CA ARG A 140 -15.44 -14.26 5.84
C ARG A 140 -16.21 -14.04 4.54
N SER A 141 -16.00 -14.88 3.54
CA SER A 141 -16.59 -14.66 2.22
C SER A 141 -16.76 -15.95 1.42
N ALA A 142 -17.69 -15.95 0.48
CA ALA A 142 -18.00 -17.10 -0.38
C ALA A 142 -16.86 -17.55 -1.33
N ILE A 143 -15.67 -16.96 -1.22
CA ILE A 143 -14.52 -17.27 -2.08
C ILE A 143 -13.78 -18.53 -1.57
N ARG A 144 -13.97 -18.92 -0.31
CA ARG A 144 -13.31 -20.07 0.32
C ARG A 144 -14.34 -21.14 0.69
N THR A 145 -13.92 -22.40 0.66
CA THR A 145 -14.75 -23.50 1.17
C THR A 145 -14.81 -23.45 2.70
N ALA A 146 -15.87 -24.01 3.28
CA ALA A 146 -16.03 -24.05 4.73
C ALA A 146 -14.89 -24.82 5.41
N GLU A 147 -14.36 -25.87 4.78
CA GLU A 147 -13.23 -26.64 5.31
C GLU A 147 -11.95 -25.80 5.38
N TYR A 148 -11.69 -24.97 4.36
CA TYR A 148 -10.52 -24.10 4.34
C TYR A 148 -10.65 -22.94 5.34
N GLU A 149 -11.84 -22.36 5.49
CA GLU A 149 -12.08 -21.36 6.54
C GLU A 149 -11.84 -21.97 7.92
N LYS A 150 -12.41 -23.15 8.20
CA LYS A 150 -12.15 -23.85 9.46
C LYS A 150 -10.67 -24.14 9.69
N TRP A 151 -9.96 -24.58 8.64
CA TRP A 151 -8.52 -24.84 8.72
C TRP A 151 -7.72 -23.58 9.12
N LEU A 152 -8.13 -22.40 8.65
CA LEU A 152 -7.54 -21.11 9.01
C LEU A 152 -7.87 -20.73 10.47
N GLU A 153 -9.12 -20.91 10.90
CA GLU A 153 -9.55 -20.64 12.27
C GLU A 153 -8.80 -21.52 13.29
N ASP A 154 -8.66 -22.81 12.99
CA ASP A 154 -7.91 -23.77 13.83
C ASP A 154 -6.40 -23.41 13.93
N ARG A 155 -5.92 -22.47 13.11
CA ARG A 155 -4.54 -21.92 13.12
C ARG A 155 -4.47 -20.48 13.61
N GLY A 156 -5.55 -19.99 14.22
CA GLY A 156 -5.60 -18.69 14.87
C GLY A 156 -5.96 -17.52 13.96
N VAL A 157 -6.38 -17.77 12.71
CA VAL A 157 -6.94 -16.70 11.88
C VAL A 157 -8.28 -16.29 12.45
N GLN A 158 -8.41 -15.00 12.73
CA GLN A 158 -9.68 -14.37 13.06
C GLN A 158 -10.17 -13.60 11.83
N PHE A 159 -11.47 -13.68 11.57
CA PHE A 159 -12.07 -13.07 10.39
C PHE A 159 -12.76 -11.75 10.73
N GLY A 160 -12.66 -10.78 9.81
CA GLY A 160 -13.58 -9.67 9.71
C GLY A 160 -14.79 -10.03 8.84
N GLU A 161 -15.81 -9.19 8.83
CA GLU A 161 -17.06 -9.45 8.11
C GLU A 161 -17.22 -8.55 6.88
N GLN A 162 -17.95 -9.02 5.87
CA GLN A 162 -18.27 -8.23 4.67
C GLN A 162 -19.04 -6.95 5.01
N ALA A 163 -19.91 -7.02 6.02
CA ALA A 163 -20.66 -5.88 6.52
C ALA A 163 -19.74 -4.79 7.07
N ASP A 164 -18.60 -5.16 7.67
CA ASP A 164 -17.64 -4.21 8.22
C ASP A 164 -16.86 -3.51 7.10
N CYS A 165 -16.55 -4.21 5.99
CA CYS A 165 -16.01 -3.58 4.77
C CYS A 165 -16.98 -2.52 4.21
N ALA A 166 -18.27 -2.88 4.07
CA ALA A 166 -19.29 -1.96 3.58
C ALA A 166 -19.49 -0.77 4.53
N GLY A 167 -19.55 -1.04 5.84
CA GLY A 167 -19.67 -0.01 6.87
C GLY A 167 -18.51 0.97 6.87
N CYS A 168 -17.28 0.49 6.68
CA CYS A 168 -16.09 1.33 6.55
C CYS A 168 -16.15 2.22 5.29
N MET A 169 -16.52 1.66 4.14
CA MET A 169 -16.70 2.45 2.90
C MET A 169 -17.82 3.49 3.02
N MET A 170 -18.93 3.14 3.69
CA MET A 170 -20.01 4.07 4.00
C MET A 170 -19.54 5.19 4.93
N ARG A 171 -18.76 4.86 5.97
CA ARG A 171 -18.18 5.84 6.88
C ARG A 171 -17.33 6.88 6.14
N ILE A 172 -16.46 6.43 5.22
CA ILE A 172 -15.64 7.32 4.39
C ILE A 172 -16.50 8.15 3.43
N SER A 173 -17.54 7.55 2.85
CA SER A 173 -18.40 8.20 1.86
C SER A 173 -19.30 9.27 2.47
N CYS A 174 -19.74 9.07 3.72
CA CYS A 174 -20.67 9.97 4.42
C CYS A 174 -19.97 10.98 5.34
N ASP A 175 -18.64 10.96 5.44
CA ASP A 175 -17.89 11.91 6.25
C ASP A 175 -16.74 12.57 5.48
N LYS A 176 -16.92 13.86 5.22
CA LYS A 176 -15.95 14.72 4.53
C LYS A 176 -14.66 14.91 5.33
N THR A 177 -14.66 14.70 6.65
CA THR A 177 -13.44 14.84 7.46
C THR A 177 -12.47 13.68 7.27
N VAL A 178 -12.89 12.57 6.65
CA VAL A 178 -12.04 11.40 6.42
C VAL A 178 -11.32 11.58 5.07
N ASN A 179 -10.10 12.09 5.08
CA ASN A 179 -9.28 12.25 3.87
C ASN A 179 -7.83 11.83 4.11
N GLY A 180 -7.31 10.94 3.26
CA GLY A 180 -5.92 10.50 3.30
C GLY A 180 -5.62 9.41 4.34
N HIS A 181 -6.66 8.73 4.83
CA HIS A 181 -6.55 7.69 5.86
C HIS A 181 -6.42 6.29 5.25
N SER A 182 -5.71 5.42 5.96
CA SER A 182 -5.85 3.96 5.82
C SER A 182 -6.72 3.42 6.94
N LEU A 183 -7.87 2.83 6.59
CA LEU A 183 -8.76 2.17 7.55
C LEU A 183 -8.68 0.65 7.37
N MET A 184 -8.33 -0.07 8.42
CA MET A 184 -8.19 -1.52 8.42
C MET A 184 -9.45 -2.20 8.91
N ILE A 185 -9.96 -3.15 8.12
CA ILE A 185 -11.04 -4.05 8.58
C ILE A 185 -10.39 -5.11 9.44
N THR A 186 -10.91 -5.30 10.63
CA THR A 186 -10.36 -6.20 11.64
C THR A 186 -11.46 -7.10 12.18
N PRO A 187 -11.12 -8.24 12.80
CA PRO A 187 -12.07 -8.99 13.60
C PRO A 187 -12.64 -8.09 14.70
N ARG A 188 -13.91 -8.28 15.08
CA ARG A 188 -14.56 -7.45 16.10
C ARG A 188 -13.95 -7.57 17.50
N THR A 189 -13.16 -8.61 17.73
CA THR A 189 -12.33 -8.77 18.94
C THR A 189 -11.18 -7.76 19.00
N THR A 190 -10.75 -7.21 17.86
CA THR A 190 -9.71 -6.18 17.76
C THR A 190 -10.30 -4.78 17.80
N ALA A 191 -11.37 -4.53 17.03
CA ALA A 191 -12.11 -3.27 17.05
C ALA A 191 -13.62 -3.56 17.02
N LYS A 192 -14.38 -3.08 18.00
CA LYS A 192 -15.81 -3.41 18.14
C LYS A 192 -16.64 -3.01 16.90
N GLU A 193 -16.22 -1.96 16.21
CA GLU A 193 -16.83 -1.45 14.97
C GLU A 193 -16.52 -2.31 13.74
N GLY A 194 -15.61 -3.30 13.86
CA GLY A 194 -15.14 -4.14 12.75
C GLY A 194 -14.07 -3.48 11.88
N PHE A 195 -13.71 -2.24 12.15
CA PHE A 195 -12.61 -1.54 11.49
C PHE A 195 -12.01 -0.45 12.39
N MET A 196 -10.80 -0.02 12.07
CA MET A 196 -10.08 1.03 12.79
C MET A 196 -9.17 1.83 11.84
N ASP A 197 -8.79 3.04 12.23
CA ASP A 197 -7.68 3.73 11.59
C ASP A 197 -6.37 3.03 11.92
N VAL A 198 -5.50 2.87 10.92
CA VAL A 198 -4.23 2.17 11.11
C VAL A 198 -3.23 3.01 11.89
N ASP A 199 -3.31 4.35 11.82
CA ASP A 199 -2.39 5.28 12.50
C ASP A 199 -0.90 4.97 12.22
N ARG A 200 -0.56 4.71 10.95
CA ARG A 200 0.83 4.39 10.51
C ARG A 200 1.24 5.03 9.20
N ASP A 201 0.48 6.01 8.71
CA ASP A 201 0.76 6.63 7.41
C ASP A 201 1.52 7.95 7.48
N ASP A 202 1.71 8.50 8.67
CA ASP A 202 2.55 9.66 8.96
C ASP A 202 3.53 9.34 10.10
N TYR A 203 4.62 10.11 10.16
CA TYR A 203 5.65 9.98 11.18
C TYR A 203 5.20 10.64 12.48
N ARG A 204 5.52 10.01 13.60
CA ARG A 204 5.14 10.46 14.94
C ARG A 204 6.17 11.43 15.52
N ASP A 205 5.77 12.09 16.62
CA ASP A 205 6.65 12.94 17.42
C ASP A 205 7.55 12.12 18.34
N THR A 206 8.39 11.25 17.76
CA THR A 206 9.35 10.42 18.51
C THR A 206 10.77 10.59 17.97
N GLU A 207 11.76 10.19 18.78
CA GLU A 207 13.17 10.29 18.39
C GLU A 207 13.49 9.39 17.19
N GLU A 208 12.89 8.20 17.13
CA GLU A 208 13.08 7.23 16.04
C GLU A 208 12.59 7.76 14.69
N ASP A 209 11.48 8.53 14.71
CA ASP A 209 10.86 9.09 13.51
C ASP A 209 11.44 10.46 13.11
N ALA A 210 12.27 11.08 13.96
CA ALA A 210 12.70 12.48 13.81
C ALA A 210 13.34 12.78 12.44
N TYR A 211 14.25 11.91 11.97
CA TYR A 211 14.92 12.09 10.68
C TYR A 211 13.95 11.99 9.50
N MET A 212 13.13 10.95 9.47
CA MET A 212 12.19 10.72 8.38
C MET A 212 11.10 11.79 8.35
N LYS A 213 10.62 12.22 9.53
CA LYS A 213 9.67 13.33 9.67
C LYS A 213 10.27 14.65 9.13
N ALA A 214 11.48 15.01 9.55
CA ALA A 214 12.15 16.23 9.09
C ALA A 214 12.41 16.21 7.57
N THR A 215 12.77 15.04 7.03
CA THR A 215 12.97 14.82 5.60
C THR A 215 11.66 14.98 4.83
N GLN A 216 10.58 14.36 5.30
CA GLN A 216 9.24 14.48 4.72
C GLN A 216 8.76 15.93 4.71
N ALA A 217 8.93 16.67 5.81
CA ALA A 217 8.56 18.08 5.90
C ALA A 217 9.39 18.93 4.92
N THR A 218 10.67 18.61 4.74
CA THR A 218 11.53 19.30 3.76
C THR A 218 11.10 19.00 2.33
N GLN A 219 10.81 17.74 2.01
CA GLN A 219 10.37 17.34 0.69
C GLN A 219 9.04 18.00 0.29
N LEU A 220 8.07 18.08 1.21
CA LEU A 220 6.78 18.76 0.97
C LEU A 220 6.92 20.28 0.80
N ARG A 221 8.00 20.89 1.30
CA ARG A 221 8.29 22.31 1.05
C ARG A 221 8.96 22.56 -0.29
N ILE A 222 9.77 21.63 -0.77
CA ILE A 222 10.58 21.82 -2.00
C ILE A 222 9.81 21.38 -3.24
N ILE A 223 9.06 20.28 -3.14
CA ILE A 223 8.21 19.77 -4.22
C ILE A 223 6.86 20.49 -4.12
N GLU A 224 6.81 21.66 -4.75
CA GLU A 224 5.64 22.53 -4.80
C GLU A 224 4.73 22.20 -5.99
N ASP A 225 4.80 21.00 -6.57
CA ASP A 225 3.94 20.61 -7.67
C ASP A 225 2.49 20.77 -7.24
N LYS A 226 1.76 21.68 -7.89
CA LYS A 226 0.35 21.90 -7.61
C LYS A 226 -0.49 21.24 -8.68
N TRP A 227 -1.59 20.64 -8.24
CA TRP A 227 -2.61 20.15 -9.13
C TRP A 227 -3.58 21.29 -9.39
N LEU A 228 -3.15 22.31 -10.14
CA LEU A 228 -3.96 23.45 -10.58
C LEU A 228 -3.71 23.65 -12.09
N ASP A 229 -4.73 24.08 -12.84
CA ASP A 229 -4.63 24.19 -14.30
C ASP A 229 -3.65 25.26 -14.78
N ASP A 230 -3.43 26.29 -13.97
CA ASP A 230 -2.51 27.38 -14.21
C ASP A 230 -1.09 27.11 -13.68
N TYR A 231 -0.87 25.97 -13.01
CA TYR A 231 0.43 25.62 -12.45
C TYR A 231 1.42 25.22 -13.55
N LYS A 232 2.56 25.89 -13.58
CA LYS A 232 3.68 25.56 -14.46
C LYS A 232 4.63 24.62 -13.75
N VAL A 233 4.70 23.38 -14.22
CA VAL A 233 5.62 22.36 -13.71
C VAL A 233 7.06 22.86 -13.81
N ARG A 234 7.83 22.66 -12.74
CA ARG A 234 9.28 22.94 -12.77
C ARG A 234 9.94 22.03 -13.79
N ILE A 235 10.49 22.61 -14.85
CA ILE A 235 11.16 21.85 -15.90
C ILE A 235 12.48 21.30 -15.33
N PHE A 236 12.53 20.00 -15.11
CA PHE A 236 13.79 19.31 -14.84
C PHE A 236 14.58 19.16 -16.15
N LYS A 237 15.91 19.21 -16.09
CA LYS A 237 16.74 18.86 -17.25
C LYS A 237 16.40 17.41 -17.64
N ALA A 238 15.95 17.23 -18.89
CA ALA A 238 15.75 15.93 -19.50
C ALA A 238 17.08 15.17 -19.60
#